data_AF-A0A7M2YUQ6-F1
#
_entry.id   AF-A0A7M2YUQ6-F1
#
_cell.length_a   1.000
_cell.length_b   1.000
_cell.length_c   1.000
_cell.angle_alpha   90.00
_cell.angle_beta   90.00
_cell.angle_gamma   90.00
#
_symmetry.space_group_name_H-M   'P 1'
#
loop_
_entity.id
_entity.type
_entity.pdbx_description
1 polymer ?
#
loop_
_entity_poly.entity_id
_entity_poly.type
_entity_poly.pdbx_seq_one_letter_code
_entity_poly.pdbx_strand_id
1 'polypeptide(L)'
;MRALLQIFASSLVVAVFSVLPGRAAAGYGVQPDGQSLPVTVNVIGTVATPATLDFVVYLDGLDRDPYVWVSDSLQMDGYGLPLGRLVGSCAPYELIPFGEPGKWVCRESTILMQPGRTYYWWLDFRRLDTGDYAGQQRVSGPFSFTLVPQAPPVEPPPVAPPPEVDTTSAVSTKTVLSAATLPSEDAFNGTVSVKQTTLTRLLYGTMKSLVTPRTLAIACWTQPDWESVLAAEGDQPSPGSSTVLGFWKPALPRWLHLAPATCGPVQELLDSGVATGKRAAALATVLHEAMHAYGIDGEARANCFAVQLVPFAGRKLGMSTTRAAYLGRLAVRYVRGHAPAGYWNFTSCRDGGRWDIDPARPNLG
;
A
#
# COMPACT_ATOMS: atom_id res chain seq x y z
N MET A 1 48.36 -4.97 -69.04
CA MET A 1 49.09 -4.15 -68.07
C MET A 1 48.11 -3.16 -67.45
N ARG A 2 48.17 -3.00 -66.12
CA ARG A 2 47.37 -2.16 -65.21
C ARG A 2 46.16 -2.83 -64.54
N ALA A 3 46.37 -2.98 -63.24
CA ALA A 3 45.49 -3.44 -62.18
C ALA A 3 44.44 -2.39 -61.82
N LEU A 4 43.34 -2.83 -61.21
CA LEU A 4 42.59 -2.03 -60.24
C LEU A 4 41.93 -2.96 -59.22
N LEU A 5 42.49 -2.90 -58.02
CA LEU A 5 42.06 -3.53 -56.78
C LEU A 5 40.88 -2.69 -56.23
N GLN A 6 39.68 -3.26 -56.11
CA GLN A 6 38.57 -2.62 -55.41
C GLN A 6 38.47 -3.16 -53.99
N ILE A 7 38.74 -2.26 -53.04
CA ILE A 7 38.60 -2.42 -51.60
C ILE A 7 37.12 -2.21 -51.26
N PHE A 8 36.43 -3.25 -50.79
CA PHE A 8 35.14 -3.09 -50.10
C PHE A 8 35.41 -2.78 -48.63
N ALA A 9 35.17 -1.54 -48.24
CA ALA A 9 35.18 -1.12 -46.84
C ALA A 9 33.90 -1.61 -46.15
N SER A 10 34.04 -2.52 -45.19
CA SER A 10 32.98 -2.91 -44.27
C SER A 10 32.74 -1.77 -43.27
N SER A 11 31.63 -1.05 -43.43
CA SER A 11 31.13 -0.12 -42.41
C SER A 11 30.49 -0.92 -41.26
N LEU A 12 31.26 -1.11 -40.19
CA LEU A 12 30.76 -1.57 -38.90
C LEU A 12 29.90 -0.45 -38.27
N VAL A 13 28.58 -0.54 -38.42
CA VAL A 13 27.65 0.32 -37.66
C VAL A 13 27.54 -0.25 -36.25
N VAL A 14 28.34 0.29 -35.32
CA VAL A 14 28.13 0.07 -33.89
C VAL A 14 26.95 0.95 -33.47
N ALA A 15 25.75 0.34 -33.40
CA ALA A 15 24.61 0.95 -32.75
C ALA A 15 24.89 0.99 -31.23
N VAL A 16 25.36 2.12 -30.74
CA VAL A 16 25.41 2.40 -29.30
C VAL A 16 23.98 2.61 -28.85
N PHE A 17 23.36 1.57 -28.29
CA PHE A 17 22.10 1.69 -27.57
C PHE A 17 22.33 2.53 -26.31
N SER A 18 22.02 3.82 -26.40
CA SER A 18 21.87 4.66 -25.22
C SER A 18 20.63 4.17 -24.46
N VAL A 19 20.83 3.61 -23.27
CA VAL A 19 19.76 3.23 -22.35
C VAL A 19 19.15 4.53 -21.82
N LEU A 20 18.11 5.02 -22.50
CA LEU A 20 17.22 6.03 -21.93
C LEU A 20 16.47 5.37 -20.75
N PRO A 21 16.19 6.09 -19.65
CA PRO A 21 15.33 5.58 -18.58
C PRO A 21 13.98 5.20 -19.20
N GLY A 22 13.72 3.88 -19.22
CA GLY A 22 12.66 3.27 -20.00
C GLY A 22 11.29 3.81 -19.59
N ARG A 23 10.54 4.32 -20.56
CA ARG A 23 9.08 4.31 -20.44
C ARG A 23 8.67 2.84 -20.42
N ALA A 24 8.20 2.36 -19.27
CA ALA A 24 7.56 1.05 -19.18
C ALA A 24 6.42 1.03 -20.21
N ALA A 25 6.52 0.17 -21.22
CA ALA A 25 5.41 -0.09 -22.11
C ALA A 25 4.40 -0.99 -21.39
N ALA A 26 3.12 -0.87 -21.72
CA ALA A 26 2.11 -1.83 -21.25
C ALA A 26 2.48 -3.25 -21.68
N GLY A 27 2.19 -4.21 -20.80
CA GLY A 27 2.65 -5.59 -20.94
C GLY A 27 4.11 -5.79 -20.55
N TYR A 28 4.65 -5.04 -19.57
CA TYR A 28 6.05 -5.15 -19.14
C TYR A 28 6.21 -5.29 -17.62
N GLY A 29 7.20 -6.08 -17.19
CA GLY A 29 7.59 -6.18 -15.78
C GLY A 29 8.53 -5.06 -15.35
N VAL A 30 8.31 -4.50 -14.18
CA VAL A 30 8.99 -3.29 -13.70
C VAL A 30 10.05 -3.59 -12.65
N GLN A 31 9.73 -4.43 -11.67
CA GLN A 31 10.66 -4.86 -10.62
C GLN A 31 10.18 -6.17 -9.98
N PRO A 32 11.09 -6.99 -9.44
CA PRO A 32 12.54 -6.82 -9.50
C PRO A 32 13.12 -7.18 -10.90
N ASP A 33 14.16 -6.49 -11.35
CA ASP A 33 14.92 -6.83 -12.57
C ASP A 33 16.41 -6.54 -12.37
N GLY A 34 17.21 -7.60 -12.29
CA GLY A 34 18.66 -7.59 -12.08
C GLY A 34 19.10 -7.20 -10.66
N GLN A 35 18.20 -6.90 -9.73
CA GLN A 35 18.62 -6.48 -8.38
C GLN A 35 19.02 -7.65 -7.48
N SER A 36 19.96 -7.36 -6.58
CA SER A 36 20.28 -8.18 -5.42
C SER A 36 19.43 -7.71 -4.23
N LEU A 37 18.52 -8.57 -3.79
CA LEU A 37 17.60 -8.29 -2.69
C LEU A 37 18.20 -8.86 -1.40
N PRO A 38 18.48 -8.02 -0.38
CA PRO A 38 19.00 -8.50 0.88
C PRO A 38 17.95 -9.33 1.62
N VAL A 39 18.37 -10.47 2.17
CA VAL A 39 17.50 -11.32 2.99
C VAL A 39 18.18 -11.68 4.31
N THR A 40 17.41 -11.71 5.39
CA THR A 40 17.84 -12.40 6.62
C THR A 40 17.43 -13.86 6.54
N VAL A 41 18.23 -14.73 7.15
CA VAL A 41 17.99 -16.17 7.19
C VAL A 41 17.69 -16.60 8.61
N ASN A 42 16.73 -17.50 8.79
CA ASN A 42 16.47 -18.07 10.11
C ASN A 42 17.49 -19.21 10.41
N VAL A 43 17.37 -19.78 11.61
CA VAL A 43 18.25 -20.87 12.08
C VAL A 43 18.22 -22.13 11.22
N ILE A 44 17.18 -22.32 10.40
CA ILE A 44 17.04 -23.46 9.47
C ILE A 44 17.46 -23.11 8.03
N GLY A 45 18.01 -21.90 7.81
CA GLY A 45 18.55 -21.47 6.51
C GLY A 45 17.51 -21.04 5.48
N THR A 46 16.25 -20.83 5.87
CA THR A 46 15.22 -20.26 4.97
C THR A 46 15.17 -18.74 5.11
N VAL A 47 14.65 -18.06 4.08
CA VAL A 47 14.41 -16.62 4.13
C VAL A 47 13.46 -16.29 5.28
N ALA A 48 13.86 -15.35 6.14
CA ALA A 48 13.06 -14.86 7.27
C ALA A 48 12.47 -13.47 6.98
N THR A 49 13.31 -12.55 6.49
CA THR A 49 12.89 -11.22 6.04
C THR A 49 13.50 -10.91 4.66
N PRO A 50 12.71 -10.38 3.70
CA PRO A 50 11.27 -10.15 3.79
C PRO A 50 10.48 -11.47 3.62
N ALA A 51 9.30 -11.55 4.24
CA ALA A 51 8.40 -12.71 4.12
C ALA A 51 7.70 -12.77 2.75
N THR A 52 7.64 -11.63 2.05
CA THR A 52 7.08 -11.51 0.70
C THR A 52 7.94 -10.62 -0.20
N LEU A 53 7.83 -10.81 -1.51
CA LEU A 53 8.42 -9.95 -2.52
C LEU A 53 7.34 -9.40 -3.45
N ASP A 54 7.53 -8.16 -3.89
CA ASP A 54 6.60 -7.44 -4.76
C ASP A 54 7.11 -7.46 -6.20
N PHE A 55 6.35 -8.12 -7.08
CA PHE A 55 6.55 -8.23 -8.51
C PHE A 55 5.62 -7.24 -9.21
N VAL A 56 6.18 -6.17 -9.73
CA VAL A 56 5.42 -5.05 -10.27
C VAL A 56 5.34 -5.16 -11.77
N VAL A 57 4.14 -5.03 -12.32
CA VAL A 57 3.90 -5.06 -13.77
C VAL A 57 3.14 -3.82 -14.22
N TYR A 58 3.27 -3.48 -15.50
CA TYR A 58 2.49 -2.44 -16.15
C TYR A 58 1.56 -3.07 -17.19
N LEU A 59 0.26 -2.80 -17.07
CA LEU A 59 -0.83 -3.36 -17.88
C LEU A 59 -1.77 -2.22 -18.30
N ASP A 60 -2.26 -2.26 -19.54
CA ASP A 60 -3.28 -1.33 -20.04
C ASP A 60 -4.63 -2.02 -20.30
N GLY A 61 -5.60 -1.27 -20.83
CA GLY A 61 -6.95 -1.79 -21.09
C GLY A 61 -7.04 -2.83 -22.21
N LEU A 62 -5.95 -3.05 -22.96
CA LEU A 62 -5.82 -4.05 -24.02
C LEU A 62 -5.22 -5.36 -23.51
N ASP A 63 -4.62 -5.35 -22.32
CA ASP A 63 -4.04 -6.53 -21.70
C ASP A 63 -5.12 -7.32 -20.92
N ARG A 64 -5.18 -8.63 -21.15
CA ARG A 64 -6.16 -9.58 -20.61
C ARG A 64 -5.47 -10.77 -19.98
N ASP A 65 -6.12 -11.34 -18.99
CA ASP A 65 -5.70 -12.55 -18.29
C ASP A 65 -4.22 -12.55 -17.86
N PRO A 66 -3.71 -11.47 -17.24
CA PRO A 66 -2.31 -11.38 -16.84
C PRO A 66 -1.98 -12.39 -15.75
N TYR A 67 -0.87 -13.09 -15.91
CA TYR A 67 -0.32 -14.05 -14.97
C TYR A 67 1.15 -13.75 -14.72
N VAL A 68 1.54 -13.65 -13.44
CA VAL A 68 2.94 -13.48 -13.05
C VAL A 68 3.48 -14.84 -12.60
N TRP A 69 4.59 -15.27 -13.17
CA TRP A 69 5.24 -16.53 -12.85
C TRP A 69 6.60 -16.28 -12.23
N VAL A 70 6.95 -16.96 -11.13
CA VAL A 70 8.28 -16.91 -10.50
C VAL A 70 8.87 -18.31 -10.42
N SER A 71 10.06 -18.50 -10.97
CA SER A 71 10.74 -19.80 -11.08
C SER A 71 12.21 -19.72 -10.68
N ASP A 72 12.78 -20.87 -10.28
CA ASP A 72 14.22 -21.02 -10.10
C ASP A 72 14.99 -21.32 -11.41
N SER A 73 14.29 -21.33 -12.55
CA SER A 73 14.87 -21.50 -13.88
C SER A 73 14.43 -20.38 -14.82
N LEU A 74 15.31 -20.02 -15.75
CA LEU A 74 15.00 -19.08 -16.84
C LEU A 74 14.21 -19.74 -17.98
N GLN A 75 13.95 -21.05 -17.91
CA GLN A 75 13.31 -21.81 -18.96
C GLN A 75 11.79 -21.81 -18.80
N MET A 76 11.09 -21.57 -19.91
CA MET A 76 9.63 -21.63 -20.04
C MET A 76 9.23 -22.34 -21.34
N ASP A 77 8.02 -22.88 -21.38
CA ASP A 77 7.46 -23.47 -22.60
C ASP A 77 6.90 -22.39 -23.56
N GLY A 78 6.33 -22.82 -24.68
CA GLY A 78 5.77 -21.92 -25.70
C GLY A 78 4.53 -21.13 -25.25
N TYR A 79 3.93 -21.45 -24.10
CA TYR A 79 2.80 -20.74 -23.51
C TYR A 79 3.24 -19.80 -22.38
N GLY A 80 4.51 -19.82 -21.99
CA GLY A 80 5.02 -19.05 -20.87
C GLY A 80 4.92 -19.79 -19.53
N LEU A 81 4.68 -21.11 -19.53
CA LEU A 81 4.68 -21.88 -18.28
C LEU A 81 6.12 -22.20 -17.87
N PRO A 82 6.48 -22.10 -16.57
CA PRO A 82 7.81 -22.40 -16.09
C PRO A 82 8.14 -23.89 -16.27
N LEU A 83 9.31 -24.18 -16.85
CA LEU A 83 9.86 -25.53 -16.92
C LEU A 83 10.70 -25.89 -15.68
N GLY A 84 11.13 -24.86 -14.92
CA GLY A 84 11.76 -25.04 -13.61
C GLY A 84 10.75 -25.24 -12.49
N ARG A 85 11.23 -25.22 -11.24
CA ARG A 85 10.35 -25.25 -10.08
C ARG A 85 9.62 -23.92 -10.01
N LEU A 86 8.29 -23.97 -9.90
CA LEU A 86 7.48 -22.81 -9.57
C LEU A 86 7.69 -22.45 -8.10
N VAL A 87 8.09 -21.22 -7.81
CA VAL A 87 8.31 -20.74 -6.44
C VAL A 87 7.36 -19.61 -6.01
N GLY A 88 6.59 -19.06 -6.95
CA GLY A 88 5.55 -18.06 -6.70
C GLY A 88 4.75 -17.77 -7.98
N SER A 89 3.49 -17.34 -7.84
CA SER A 89 2.65 -17.06 -9.00
C SER A 89 1.40 -16.24 -8.65
N CYS A 90 1.08 -15.19 -9.41
CA CYS A 90 -0.19 -14.46 -9.27
C CYS A 90 -1.07 -14.59 -10.51
N ALA A 91 -2.31 -14.98 -10.28
CA ALA A 91 -3.40 -14.92 -11.24
C ALA A 91 -3.97 -13.49 -11.36
N PRO A 92 -4.82 -13.20 -12.38
CA PRO A 92 -5.36 -11.86 -12.60
C PRO A 92 -6.09 -11.25 -11.39
N TYR A 93 -6.76 -12.08 -10.59
CA TYR A 93 -7.53 -11.64 -9.41
C TYR A 93 -6.65 -11.42 -8.16
N GLU A 94 -5.37 -11.82 -8.21
CA GLU A 94 -4.38 -11.62 -7.13
C GLU A 94 -3.54 -10.37 -7.36
N LEU A 95 -3.62 -9.76 -8.55
CA LEU A 95 -2.94 -8.51 -8.86
C LEU A 95 -3.63 -7.34 -8.14
N ILE A 96 -2.83 -6.60 -7.37
CA ILE A 96 -3.29 -5.46 -6.59
C ILE A 96 -2.89 -4.17 -7.33
N PRO A 97 -3.80 -3.20 -7.55
CA PRO A 97 -3.42 -1.90 -8.09
C PRO A 97 -2.31 -1.25 -7.25
N PHE A 98 -1.24 -0.76 -7.89
CA PHE A 98 -0.05 -0.29 -7.18
C PHE A 98 0.43 1.08 -7.66
N GLY A 99 0.09 2.12 -6.92
CA GLY A 99 0.53 3.49 -7.20
C GLY A 99 -0.17 4.11 -8.40
N GLU A 100 0.45 4.06 -9.58
CA GLU A 100 0.01 4.77 -10.77
C GLU A 100 -0.97 3.95 -11.64
N PRO A 101 -1.86 4.59 -12.44
CA PRO A 101 -2.75 3.87 -13.34
C PRO A 101 -2.01 2.92 -14.28
N GLY A 102 -2.50 1.69 -14.36
CA GLY A 102 -1.89 0.62 -15.16
C GLY A 102 -0.78 -0.14 -14.44
N LYS A 103 -0.37 0.27 -13.25
CA LYS A 103 0.63 -0.45 -12.46
C LYS A 103 -0.04 -1.38 -11.46
N TRP A 104 0.43 -2.62 -11.42
CA TRP A 104 -0.09 -3.67 -10.56
C TRP A 104 1.05 -4.36 -9.84
N VAL A 105 0.78 -4.90 -8.65
CA VAL A 105 1.73 -5.69 -7.88
C VAL A 105 1.18 -7.09 -7.64
N CYS A 106 2.03 -8.06 -7.91
CA CYS A 106 1.91 -9.45 -7.48
C CYS A 106 2.79 -9.62 -6.24
N ARG A 107 2.21 -9.98 -5.10
CA ARG A 107 2.95 -10.14 -3.83
C ARG A 107 3.09 -11.62 -3.51
N GLU A 108 4.30 -12.14 -3.66
CA GLU A 108 4.60 -13.57 -3.47
C GLU A 108 5.33 -13.85 -2.18
N SER A 109 5.05 -15.01 -1.58
CA SER A 109 5.78 -15.48 -0.40
C SER A 109 7.21 -15.89 -0.75
N THR A 110 8.16 -15.58 0.13
CA THR A 110 9.55 -16.04 0.00
C THR A 110 9.78 -17.45 0.55
N ILE A 111 8.74 -18.14 1.05
CA ILE A 111 8.86 -19.44 1.75
C ILE A 111 9.46 -20.57 0.89
N LEU A 112 9.26 -20.54 -0.43
CA LEU A 112 9.82 -21.52 -1.37
C LEU A 112 11.17 -21.07 -1.96
N MET A 113 11.60 -19.85 -1.64
CA MET A 113 12.84 -19.25 -2.11
C MET A 113 14.00 -19.56 -1.15
N GLN A 114 15.21 -19.59 -1.69
CA GLN A 114 16.43 -19.94 -0.97
C GLN A 114 17.42 -18.76 -1.01
N PRO A 115 18.08 -18.46 0.11
CA PRO A 115 19.14 -17.46 0.15
C PRO A 115 20.29 -17.85 -0.79
N GLY A 116 20.95 -16.86 -1.38
CA GLY A 116 22.08 -17.04 -2.29
C GLY A 116 21.71 -17.52 -3.70
N ARG A 117 20.42 -17.59 -4.04
CA ARG A 117 19.95 -18.02 -5.36
C ARG A 117 19.44 -16.86 -6.20
N THR A 118 19.61 -17.01 -7.52
CA THR A 118 18.95 -16.21 -8.53
C THR A 118 17.64 -16.87 -8.92
N TYR A 119 16.59 -16.06 -8.98
CA TYR A 119 15.26 -16.43 -9.45
C TYR A 119 14.91 -15.64 -10.70
N TYR A 120 13.99 -16.18 -11.46
CA TYR A 120 13.49 -15.59 -12.70
C TYR A 120 11.99 -15.42 -12.59
N TRP A 121 11.46 -14.40 -13.25
CA TRP A 121 10.03 -14.22 -13.33
C TRP A 121 9.64 -13.54 -14.64
N TRP A 122 8.39 -13.66 -15.03
CA TRP A 122 7.86 -13.02 -16.23
C TRP A 122 6.36 -12.80 -16.08
N LEU A 123 5.86 -11.93 -16.95
CA LEU A 123 4.45 -11.66 -17.13
C LEU A 123 3.97 -12.38 -18.39
N ASP A 124 3.04 -13.29 -18.23
CA ASP A 124 2.20 -13.88 -19.27
C ASP A 124 0.90 -13.07 -19.35
N PHE A 125 0.44 -12.73 -20.55
CA PHE A 125 -0.84 -12.06 -20.76
C PHE A 125 -1.32 -12.21 -22.21
N ARG A 126 -2.60 -11.92 -22.46
CA ARG A 126 -3.14 -11.76 -23.81
C ARG A 126 -3.27 -10.29 -24.15
N ARG A 127 -2.78 -9.87 -25.31
CA ARG A 127 -2.96 -8.49 -25.79
C ARG A 127 -3.94 -8.42 -26.94
N LEU A 128 -4.94 -7.54 -26.82
CA LEU A 128 -5.88 -7.21 -27.88
C LEU A 128 -5.25 -6.19 -28.83
N ASP A 129 -4.63 -6.67 -29.90
CA ASP A 129 -4.16 -5.81 -30.99
C ASP A 129 -5.33 -5.37 -31.89
N THR A 130 -5.19 -4.23 -32.58
CA THR A 130 -6.23 -3.70 -33.46
C THR A 130 -6.61 -4.72 -34.53
N GLY A 131 -7.86 -5.20 -34.47
CA GLY A 131 -8.39 -6.20 -35.42
C GLY A 131 -8.29 -7.66 -34.93
N ASP A 132 -7.70 -7.91 -33.78
CA ASP A 132 -7.67 -9.23 -33.12
C ASP A 132 -8.65 -9.26 -31.94
N TYR A 133 -9.70 -10.08 -32.08
CA TYR A 133 -10.72 -10.26 -31.03
C TYR A 133 -10.37 -11.37 -30.03
N ALA A 134 -9.44 -12.27 -30.36
CA ALA A 134 -9.05 -13.40 -29.51
C ALA A 134 -7.89 -13.04 -28.57
N GLY A 135 -7.11 -12.02 -28.94
CA GLY A 135 -5.92 -11.58 -28.24
C GLY A 135 -4.75 -12.54 -28.48
N GLN A 136 -3.57 -11.97 -28.70
CA GLN A 136 -2.36 -12.76 -28.86
C GLN A 136 -1.72 -13.01 -27.50
N GLN A 137 -1.35 -14.26 -27.25
CA GLN A 137 -0.53 -14.64 -26.11
C GLN A 137 0.82 -13.91 -26.21
N ARG A 138 1.22 -13.23 -25.14
CA ARG A 138 2.48 -12.51 -25.02
C ARG A 138 3.15 -12.87 -23.70
N VAL A 139 4.47 -12.88 -23.74
CA VAL A 139 5.30 -13.04 -22.56
C VAL A 139 6.28 -11.89 -22.50
N SER A 140 6.37 -11.24 -21.35
CA SER A 140 7.36 -10.23 -21.05
C SER A 140 8.31 -10.73 -19.96
N GLY A 141 9.58 -10.88 -20.33
CA GLY A 141 10.65 -11.41 -19.49
C GLY A 141 11.54 -12.39 -20.28
N PRO A 142 12.32 -13.24 -19.59
CA PRO A 142 12.43 -13.33 -18.13
C PRO A 142 13.20 -12.15 -17.53
N PHE A 143 12.71 -11.67 -16.40
CA PHE A 143 13.41 -10.79 -15.47
C PHE A 143 14.10 -11.64 -14.42
N SER A 144 15.07 -11.08 -13.70
CA SER A 144 15.80 -11.81 -12.67
C SER A 144 15.99 -11.03 -11.38
N PHE A 145 16.22 -11.75 -10.28
CA PHE A 145 16.67 -11.15 -9.02
C PHE A 145 17.46 -12.17 -8.22
N THR A 146 18.36 -11.71 -7.36
CA THR A 146 19.18 -12.59 -6.51
C THR A 146 18.92 -12.30 -5.05
N LEU A 147 18.66 -13.34 -4.25
CA LEU A 147 18.54 -13.20 -2.80
C LEU A 147 19.93 -13.25 -2.16
N VAL A 148 20.37 -12.16 -1.54
CA VAL A 148 21.70 -12.08 -0.91
C VAL A 148 21.53 -12.21 0.60
N PRO A 149 22.04 -13.30 1.23
CA PRO A 149 22.01 -13.43 2.67
C PRO A 149 22.78 -12.27 3.29
N GLN A 150 22.13 -11.52 4.17
CA GLN A 150 22.79 -10.57 5.05
C GLN A 150 23.11 -11.26 6.37
N ALA A 151 24.32 -11.03 6.87
CA ALA A 151 24.60 -11.33 8.26
C ALA A 151 23.58 -10.57 9.13
N PRO A 152 23.09 -11.17 10.23
CA PRO A 152 22.33 -10.42 11.22
C PRO A 152 23.10 -9.13 11.55
N PRO A 153 22.43 -7.98 11.70
CA PRO A 153 23.10 -6.77 12.13
C PRO A 153 23.97 -7.10 13.34
N VAL A 154 25.28 -6.85 13.24
CA VAL A 154 26.18 -7.02 14.37
C VAL A 154 25.64 -6.10 15.46
N GLU A 155 25.18 -6.71 16.56
CA GLU A 155 24.68 -5.97 17.70
C GLU A 155 25.75 -4.93 18.07
N PRO A 156 25.40 -3.63 18.15
CA PRO A 156 26.38 -2.62 18.49
C PRO A 156 27.05 -3.00 19.81
N PRO A 157 28.36 -2.74 19.97
CA PRO A 157 29.05 -3.02 21.22
C PRO A 157 28.24 -2.41 22.38
N PRO A 158 28.10 -3.12 23.51
CA PRO A 158 27.22 -2.71 24.59
C PRO A 158 27.57 -1.28 24.98
N VAL A 159 26.65 -0.36 24.69
CA VAL A 159 26.74 1.03 25.13
C VAL A 159 26.79 0.98 26.66
N ALA A 160 27.75 1.71 27.26
CA ALA A 160 27.84 1.84 28.71
C ALA A 160 26.43 2.11 29.28
N PRO A 161 26.04 1.44 30.37
CA PRO A 161 24.65 1.43 30.81
C PRO A 161 24.16 2.87 31.00
N PRO A 162 23.11 3.28 30.28
CA PRO A 162 22.36 4.48 30.64
C PRO A 162 21.85 4.30 32.08
N PRO A 163 21.63 5.38 32.84
CA PRO A 163 21.01 5.28 34.15
C PRO A 163 19.74 4.44 34.03
N GLU A 164 19.60 3.44 34.91
CA GLU A 164 18.53 2.44 34.92
C GLU A 164 17.18 3.08 34.59
N VAL A 165 16.71 2.88 33.36
CA VAL A 165 15.31 3.05 33.04
C VAL A 165 14.66 1.72 33.37
N ASP A 166 13.76 1.75 34.34
CA ASP A 166 12.91 0.65 34.80
C ASP A 166 12.28 -0.08 33.60
N THR A 167 12.86 -1.22 33.19
CA THR A 167 12.46 -2.04 32.05
C THR A 167 11.43 -3.11 32.43
N THR A 168 10.36 -2.70 33.10
CA THR A 168 9.17 -3.54 33.29
C THR A 168 8.17 -3.44 32.13
N SER A 169 8.56 -2.85 30.98
CA SER A 169 7.71 -2.86 29.77
C SER A 169 7.72 -4.26 29.12
N ALA A 170 6.83 -5.13 29.60
CA ALA A 170 6.48 -6.35 28.91
C ALA A 170 6.13 -6.04 27.45
N VAL A 171 6.75 -6.76 26.51
CA VAL A 171 6.46 -6.66 25.07
C VAL A 171 4.97 -6.95 24.87
N SER A 172 4.25 -6.02 24.23
CA SER A 172 2.83 -6.23 23.94
C SER A 172 2.64 -7.42 22.99
N THR A 173 1.61 -8.23 23.24
CA THR A 173 1.23 -9.39 22.42
C THR A 173 -0.14 -9.21 21.76
N LYS A 174 -0.66 -7.98 21.74
CA LYS A 174 -1.99 -7.70 21.19
C LYS A 174 -2.01 -7.86 19.68
N THR A 175 -3.11 -8.41 19.18
CA THR A 175 -3.37 -8.54 17.75
C THR A 175 -4.66 -7.81 17.40
N VAL A 176 -5.02 -7.79 16.11
CA VAL A 176 -6.32 -7.28 15.67
C VAL A 176 -7.51 -7.93 16.39
N LEU A 177 -7.38 -9.19 16.81
CA LEU A 177 -8.43 -9.90 17.54
C LEU A 177 -8.66 -9.32 18.96
N SER A 178 -7.62 -8.73 19.55
CA SER A 178 -7.70 -8.08 20.86
C SER A 178 -8.62 -6.86 20.87
N ALA A 179 -9.00 -6.32 19.71
CA ALA A 179 -9.91 -5.16 19.61
C ALA A 179 -11.24 -5.40 20.34
N ALA A 180 -11.76 -6.63 20.25
CA ALA A 180 -13.04 -7.01 20.86
C ALA A 180 -13.06 -6.92 22.39
N THR A 181 -11.90 -6.99 23.03
CA THR A 181 -11.73 -7.00 24.48
C THR A 181 -11.13 -5.72 25.03
N LEU A 182 -10.91 -4.69 24.19
CA LEU A 182 -10.40 -3.41 24.67
C LEU A 182 -11.42 -2.73 25.62
N PRO A 183 -10.95 -2.03 26.68
CA PRO A 183 -11.83 -1.20 27.49
C PRO A 183 -12.51 -0.14 26.63
N SER A 184 -13.78 0.14 26.92
CA SER A 184 -14.53 1.19 26.22
C SER A 184 -14.30 2.52 26.90
N GLU A 185 -13.74 3.47 26.18
CA GLU A 185 -13.42 4.81 26.72
C GLU A 185 -13.88 5.89 25.73
N ASP A 186 -14.35 7.01 26.26
CA ASP A 186 -14.75 8.17 25.45
C ASP A 186 -13.55 8.98 24.93
N ALA A 187 -12.37 8.78 25.52
CA ALA A 187 -11.13 9.49 25.18
C ALA A 187 -9.92 8.54 25.05
N PHE A 188 -9.03 8.84 24.10
CA PHE A 188 -7.73 8.19 23.97
C PHE A 188 -6.60 9.14 24.40
N ASN A 189 -5.87 8.78 25.45
CA ASN A 189 -4.77 9.59 26.01
C ASN A 189 -3.37 9.00 25.70
N GLY A 190 -3.29 7.91 24.93
CA GLY A 190 -2.04 7.24 24.57
C GLY A 190 -1.47 6.28 25.61
N THR A 191 -2.04 6.17 26.81
CA THR A 191 -1.51 5.28 27.86
C THR A 191 -2.11 3.87 27.82
N VAL A 192 -3.35 3.74 27.36
CA VAL A 192 -4.05 2.46 27.20
C VAL A 192 -4.75 2.39 25.85
N SER A 193 -4.79 1.19 25.27
CA SER A 193 -5.55 0.95 24.04
C SER A 193 -7.01 0.83 24.37
N VAL A 194 -7.87 1.49 23.60
CA VAL A 194 -9.29 1.63 23.93
C VAL A 194 -10.16 1.38 22.71
N LYS A 195 -11.37 0.90 22.97
CA LYS A 195 -12.49 1.05 22.05
C LYS A 195 -13.05 2.46 22.19
N GLN A 196 -12.71 3.34 21.27
CA GLN A 196 -13.03 4.78 21.32
C GLN A 196 -14.53 4.98 21.00
N THR A 197 -15.36 5.25 22.02
CA THR A 197 -16.83 5.31 21.89
C THR A 197 -17.36 6.61 21.28
N THR A 198 -16.75 7.77 21.56
CA THR A 198 -17.15 9.07 21.01
C THR A 198 -16.95 9.15 19.50
N LEU A 199 -15.77 8.78 19.02
CA LEU A 199 -15.39 8.69 17.62
C LEU A 199 -16.20 7.62 16.90
N THR A 200 -16.49 6.48 17.53
CA THR A 200 -17.41 5.47 16.98
C THR A 200 -18.80 6.08 16.74
N ARG A 201 -19.34 6.84 17.69
CA ARG A 201 -20.63 7.54 17.53
C ARG A 201 -20.57 8.61 16.46
N LEU A 202 -19.49 9.38 16.39
CA LEU A 202 -19.27 10.38 15.34
C LEU A 202 -19.29 9.74 13.95
N LEU A 203 -18.52 8.65 13.79
CA LEU A 203 -18.43 7.94 12.52
C LEU A 203 -19.80 7.41 12.11
N TYR A 204 -20.49 6.72 13.02
CA TYR A 204 -21.85 6.23 12.77
C TYR A 204 -22.81 7.37 12.37
N GLY A 205 -22.80 8.49 13.10
CA GLY A 205 -23.64 9.65 12.79
C GLY A 205 -23.31 10.32 11.46
N THR A 206 -22.04 10.30 11.05
CA THR A 206 -21.58 10.79 9.75
C THR A 206 -22.07 9.87 8.64
N MET A 207 -21.79 8.57 8.75
CA MET A 207 -22.12 7.57 7.72
C MET A 207 -23.62 7.34 7.55
N LYS A 208 -24.40 7.41 8.64
CA LYS A 208 -25.88 7.34 8.60
C LYS A 208 -26.51 8.40 7.70
N SER A 209 -25.81 9.50 7.44
CA SER A 209 -26.31 10.59 6.59
C SER A 209 -26.15 10.31 5.08
N LEU A 210 -25.45 9.24 4.70
CA LEU A 210 -25.11 8.94 3.30
C LEU A 210 -25.77 7.64 2.81
N VAL A 211 -25.72 6.60 3.64
CA VAL A 211 -26.11 5.22 3.28
C VAL A 211 -26.59 4.47 4.53
N THR A 212 -27.08 3.24 4.36
CA THR A 212 -27.40 2.33 5.48
C THR A 212 -26.16 2.13 6.35
N PRO A 213 -26.15 2.60 7.62
CA PRO A 213 -24.95 2.63 8.42
C PRO A 213 -24.56 1.22 8.87
N ARG A 214 -23.30 0.84 8.62
CA ARG A 214 -22.65 -0.32 9.24
C ARG A 214 -22.24 0.02 10.66
N THR A 215 -22.40 -0.94 11.57
CA THR A 215 -21.91 -0.80 12.94
C THR A 215 -20.40 -1.09 12.98
N LEU A 216 -19.60 -0.03 12.81
CA LEU A 216 -18.16 -0.06 12.99
C LEU A 216 -17.81 0.38 14.42
N ALA A 217 -16.84 -0.28 15.03
CA ALA A 217 -16.19 0.12 16.25
C ALA A 217 -14.74 0.53 15.94
N ILE A 218 -14.21 1.46 16.71
CA ILE A 218 -12.86 1.99 16.51
C ILE A 218 -11.97 1.54 17.65
N ALA A 219 -10.90 0.84 17.31
CA ALA A 219 -9.81 0.51 18.22
C ALA A 219 -8.71 1.56 18.06
N CYS A 220 -8.48 2.33 19.12
CA CYS A 220 -7.33 3.22 19.24
C CYS A 220 -6.24 2.50 20.02
N TRP A 221 -5.12 2.24 19.36
CA TRP A 221 -4.02 1.50 19.93
C TRP A 221 -2.97 2.44 20.53
N THR A 222 -2.34 2.04 21.63
CA THR A 222 -1.08 2.65 22.12
C THR A 222 0.07 2.29 21.19
N GLN A 223 1.20 2.98 21.31
CA GLN A 223 2.35 2.70 20.45
C GLN A 223 2.84 1.24 20.58
N PRO A 224 3.04 0.67 21.78
CA PRO A 224 3.48 -0.72 21.90
C PRO A 224 2.45 -1.73 21.36
N ASP A 225 1.15 -1.47 21.59
CA ASP A 225 0.10 -2.35 21.09
C ASP A 225 -0.03 -2.25 19.56
N TRP A 226 0.15 -1.07 18.97
CA TRP A 226 0.10 -0.85 17.53
C TRP A 226 1.22 -1.60 16.80
N GLU A 227 2.44 -1.56 17.33
CA GLU A 227 3.58 -2.31 16.79
C GLU A 227 3.32 -3.83 16.83
N SER A 228 2.75 -4.33 17.92
CA SER A 228 2.35 -5.75 18.05
C SER A 228 1.24 -6.13 17.08
N VAL A 229 0.23 -5.26 16.93
CA VAL A 229 -0.87 -5.43 15.98
C VAL A 229 -0.34 -5.53 14.56
N LEU A 230 0.56 -4.62 14.14
CA LEU A 230 1.16 -4.66 12.81
C LEU A 230 2.04 -5.89 12.59
N ALA A 231 2.85 -6.27 13.58
CA ALA A 231 3.67 -7.48 13.52
C ALA A 231 2.83 -8.75 13.32
N ALA A 232 1.69 -8.85 14.03
CA ALA A 232 0.75 -9.96 13.88
C ALA A 232 0.08 -10.01 12.49
N GLU A 233 -0.01 -8.86 11.82
CA GLU A 233 -0.52 -8.74 10.45
C GLU A 233 0.55 -9.02 9.38
N GLY A 234 1.76 -9.41 9.80
CA GLY A 234 2.87 -9.73 8.91
C GLY A 234 3.67 -8.51 8.44
N ASP A 235 3.39 -7.33 9.00
CA ASP A 235 4.21 -6.14 8.78
C ASP A 235 5.46 -6.21 9.67
N GLN A 236 6.56 -5.59 9.25
CA GLN A 236 7.76 -5.46 10.08
C GLN A 236 8.00 -3.98 10.42
N PRO A 237 7.19 -3.40 11.32
CA PRO A 237 7.36 -2.01 11.71
C PRO A 237 8.71 -1.86 12.44
N SER A 238 9.56 -0.95 11.98
CA SER A 238 10.69 -0.49 12.78
C SER A 238 10.17 0.22 14.03
N PRO A 239 10.78 0.02 15.21
CA PRO A 239 10.38 0.72 16.43
C PRO A 239 10.27 2.23 16.20
N GLY A 240 9.10 2.81 16.45
CA GLY A 240 8.86 4.24 16.28
C GLY A 240 8.63 4.76 14.85
N SER A 241 8.58 3.90 13.82
CA SER A 241 8.23 4.33 12.45
C SER A 241 7.31 3.33 11.73
N SER A 242 6.01 3.48 11.92
CA SER A 242 4.99 2.87 11.05
C SER A 242 4.45 3.94 10.10
N THR A 243 4.41 3.64 8.80
CA THR A 243 3.73 4.47 7.80
C THR A 243 2.22 4.21 7.75
N VAL A 244 1.77 3.07 8.28
CA VAL A 244 0.34 2.72 8.39
C VAL A 244 -0.28 3.54 9.53
N LEU A 245 -1.27 4.36 9.18
CA LEU A 245 -1.98 5.27 10.09
C LEU A 245 -3.32 4.70 10.57
N GLY A 246 -3.83 3.69 9.88
CA GLY A 246 -5.02 2.94 10.20
C GLY A 246 -5.27 1.88 9.14
N PHE A 247 -6.19 0.95 9.42
CA PHE A 247 -6.71 0.01 8.43
C PHE A 247 -8.08 -0.53 8.82
N TRP A 248 -8.82 -1.00 7.82
CA TRP A 248 -9.94 -1.93 7.94
C TRP A 248 -9.63 -3.26 7.26
N LYS A 249 -10.14 -4.38 7.80
CA LYS A 249 -10.02 -5.70 7.15
C LYS A 249 -11.39 -6.38 6.96
N PRO A 250 -11.64 -7.01 5.81
CA PRO A 250 -12.84 -7.81 5.59
C PRO A 250 -13.04 -8.94 6.62
N ALA A 251 -11.94 -9.53 7.10
CA ALA A 251 -11.95 -10.60 8.10
C ALA A 251 -12.45 -10.13 9.49
N LEU A 252 -12.38 -8.82 9.78
CA LEU A 252 -12.88 -8.19 11.00
C LEU A 252 -13.82 -7.05 10.65
N PRO A 253 -14.99 -7.35 10.05
CA PRO A 253 -15.79 -6.37 9.35
C PRO A 253 -16.41 -5.30 10.27
N ARG A 254 -16.30 -5.47 11.58
CA ARG A 254 -16.83 -4.56 12.61
C ARG A 254 -15.79 -3.61 13.19
N TRP A 255 -14.52 -3.70 12.81
CA TRP A 255 -13.42 -2.97 13.47
C TRP A 255 -12.60 -2.13 12.49
N LEU A 256 -12.39 -0.87 12.89
CA LEU A 256 -11.34 -0.02 12.34
C LEU A 256 -10.20 0.03 13.35
N HIS A 257 -8.98 -0.20 12.88
CA HIS A 257 -7.77 -0.17 13.70
C HIS A 257 -7.00 1.10 13.38
N LEU A 258 -6.73 1.92 14.40
CA LEU A 258 -6.08 3.21 14.20
C LEU A 258 -4.79 3.31 15.01
N ALA A 259 -3.75 3.83 14.35
CA ALA A 259 -2.48 4.11 14.98
C ALA A 259 -2.62 5.25 16.01
N PRO A 260 -1.72 5.33 17.02
CA PRO A 260 -1.66 6.46 17.94
C PRO A 260 -1.52 7.80 17.22
N ALA A 261 -0.77 7.82 16.12
CA ALA A 261 -0.56 9.00 15.27
C ALA A 261 -1.85 9.54 14.63
N THR A 262 -2.89 8.70 14.52
CA THR A 262 -4.24 9.09 14.07
C THR A 262 -5.15 9.37 15.26
N CYS A 263 -5.17 8.48 16.26
CA CYS A 263 -6.05 8.62 17.41
C CYS A 263 -5.78 9.86 18.25
N GLY A 264 -4.51 10.22 18.49
CA GLY A 264 -4.15 11.42 19.24
C GLY A 264 -4.69 12.70 18.60
N PRO A 265 -4.35 13.02 17.35
CA PRO A 265 -4.88 14.22 16.67
C PRO A 265 -6.40 14.23 16.50
N VAL A 266 -7.04 13.08 16.26
CA VAL A 266 -8.51 13.04 16.25
C VAL A 266 -9.06 13.32 17.65
N GLN A 267 -8.50 12.75 18.71
CA GLN A 267 -8.91 13.05 20.08
C GLN A 267 -8.79 14.54 20.38
N GLU A 268 -7.67 15.18 20.04
CA GLU A 268 -7.50 16.62 20.22
C GLU A 268 -8.55 17.45 19.45
N LEU A 269 -8.99 16.97 18.28
CA LEU A 269 -10.06 17.59 17.52
C LEU A 269 -11.41 17.45 18.23
N LEU A 270 -11.70 16.27 18.79
CA LEU A 270 -12.91 16.00 19.56
C LEU A 270 -12.98 16.89 20.81
N ASP A 271 -11.86 17.01 21.54
CA ASP A 271 -11.79 17.73 22.80
C ASP A 271 -11.87 19.24 22.61
N SER A 272 -11.12 19.77 21.64
CA SER A 272 -10.91 21.22 21.52
C SER A 272 -11.76 21.86 20.41
N GLY A 273 -12.24 21.08 19.44
CA GLY A 273 -12.91 21.58 18.25
C GLY A 273 -12.04 22.47 17.35
N VAL A 274 -10.74 22.59 17.62
CA VAL A 274 -9.81 23.44 16.85
C VAL A 274 -9.30 22.67 15.64
N ALA A 275 -9.55 23.23 14.46
CA ALA A 275 -9.18 22.65 13.18
C ALA A 275 -7.72 22.99 12.81
N THR A 276 -6.91 21.96 12.56
CA THR A 276 -5.56 22.06 12.01
C THR A 276 -5.39 21.05 10.88
N GLY A 277 -4.37 21.20 10.04
CA GLY A 277 -4.10 20.26 8.94
C GLY A 277 -3.95 18.81 9.44
N LYS A 278 -3.13 18.59 10.48
CA LYS A 278 -2.91 17.27 11.09
C LYS A 278 -4.20 16.64 11.62
N ARG A 279 -5.03 17.42 12.31
CA ARG A 279 -6.30 16.94 12.88
C ARG A 279 -7.34 16.64 11.80
N ALA A 280 -7.40 17.48 10.76
CA ALA A 280 -8.26 17.27 9.61
C ALA A 280 -7.85 15.99 8.83
N ALA A 281 -6.55 15.79 8.65
CA ALA A 281 -6.01 14.61 8.01
C ALA A 281 -6.28 13.33 8.81
N ALA A 282 -6.09 13.37 10.13
CA ALA A 282 -6.36 12.22 10.97
C ALA A 282 -7.86 11.84 10.94
N LEU A 283 -8.76 12.83 10.96
CA LEU A 283 -10.20 12.56 10.77
C LEU A 283 -10.50 12.02 9.36
N ALA A 284 -9.81 12.51 8.33
CA ALA A 284 -9.91 11.96 6.98
C ALA A 284 -9.43 10.50 6.94
N THR A 285 -8.35 10.11 7.62
CA THR A 285 -7.92 8.71 7.74
C THR A 285 -9.02 7.84 8.35
N VAL A 286 -9.69 8.28 9.42
CA VAL A 286 -10.82 7.52 10.02
C VAL A 286 -11.93 7.29 8.99
N LEU A 287 -12.27 8.33 8.23
CA LEU A 287 -13.32 8.26 7.22
C LEU A 287 -12.88 7.43 6.01
N HIS A 288 -11.59 7.45 5.66
CA HIS A 288 -10.99 6.62 4.61
C HIS A 288 -11.16 5.13 4.93
N GLU A 289 -10.75 4.70 6.13
CA GLU A 289 -10.90 3.29 6.52
C GLU A 289 -12.38 2.88 6.58
N ALA A 290 -13.24 3.81 6.97
CA ALA A 290 -14.68 3.58 6.89
C ALA A 290 -15.15 3.40 5.43
N MET A 291 -14.59 4.09 4.44
CA MET A 291 -14.98 3.88 3.03
C MET A 291 -14.72 2.43 2.59
N HIS A 292 -13.56 1.87 2.95
CA HIS A 292 -13.25 0.46 2.69
C HIS A 292 -14.25 -0.49 3.35
N ALA A 293 -14.62 -0.22 4.61
CA ALA A 293 -15.62 -1.01 5.30
C ALA A 293 -17.02 -0.98 4.66
N TYR A 294 -17.30 0.03 3.83
CA TYR A 294 -18.54 0.18 3.06
C TYR A 294 -18.40 -0.33 1.61
N GLY A 295 -17.31 -1.03 1.29
CA GLY A 295 -17.07 -1.64 -0.03
C GLY A 295 -16.61 -0.63 -1.09
N ILE A 296 -16.06 0.51 -0.67
CA ILE A 296 -15.35 1.39 -1.59
C ILE A 296 -13.93 0.86 -1.73
N ASP A 297 -13.68 0.24 -2.88
CA ASP A 297 -12.35 -0.21 -3.26
C ASP A 297 -11.54 0.93 -3.90
N GLY A 298 -10.22 0.86 -3.73
CA GLY A 298 -9.25 1.77 -4.32
C GLY A 298 -8.95 3.01 -3.47
N GLU A 299 -7.67 3.17 -3.15
CA GLU A 299 -7.13 4.22 -2.26
C GLU A 299 -7.54 5.63 -2.67
N ALA A 300 -7.37 6.00 -3.95
CA ALA A 300 -7.74 7.33 -4.44
C ALA A 300 -9.23 7.65 -4.26
N ARG A 301 -10.10 6.66 -4.43
CA ARG A 301 -11.55 6.83 -4.33
C ARG A 301 -11.96 6.94 -2.86
N ALA A 302 -11.43 6.07 -2.00
CA ALA A 302 -11.64 6.12 -0.56
C ALA A 302 -11.18 7.47 0.01
N ASN A 303 -9.98 7.94 -0.35
CA ASN A 303 -9.48 9.24 0.08
C ASN A 303 -10.34 10.40 -0.41
N CYS A 304 -10.76 10.36 -1.67
CA CYS A 304 -11.60 11.40 -2.23
C CYS A 304 -12.92 11.56 -1.47
N PHE A 305 -13.58 10.45 -1.16
CA PHE A 305 -14.80 10.47 -0.37
C PHE A 305 -14.52 10.90 1.07
N ALA A 306 -13.46 10.39 1.69
CA ALA A 306 -13.10 10.73 3.06
C ALA A 306 -12.98 12.25 3.29
N VAL A 307 -12.25 12.97 2.44
CA VAL A 307 -12.05 14.42 2.60
C VAL A 307 -13.35 15.22 2.40
N GLN A 308 -14.26 14.76 1.54
CA GLN A 308 -15.57 15.38 1.35
C GLN A 308 -16.50 15.17 2.55
N LEU A 309 -16.28 14.11 3.32
CA LEU A 309 -17.06 13.80 4.52
C LEU A 309 -16.58 14.53 5.77
N VAL A 310 -15.37 15.08 5.77
CA VAL A 310 -14.81 15.83 6.90
C VAL A 310 -15.70 17.01 7.33
N PRO A 311 -16.25 17.87 6.43
CA PRO A 311 -17.23 18.89 6.82
C PRO A 311 -18.48 18.31 7.49
N PHE A 312 -19.00 17.18 7.03
CA PHE A 312 -20.19 16.55 7.62
C PHE A 312 -19.90 16.06 9.03
N ALA A 313 -18.76 15.40 9.24
CA ALA A 313 -18.29 15.02 10.56
C ALA A 313 -18.09 16.25 11.46
N GLY A 314 -17.48 17.32 10.96
CA GLY A 314 -17.32 18.58 11.68
C GLY A 314 -18.65 19.18 12.16
N ARG A 315 -19.72 19.10 11.35
CA ARG A 315 -21.07 19.53 11.77
C ARG A 315 -21.65 18.63 12.85
N LYS A 316 -21.42 17.32 12.79
CA LYS A 316 -21.84 16.37 13.83
C LYS A 316 -21.08 16.57 15.15
N LEU A 317 -19.87 17.13 15.08
CA LEU A 317 -19.12 17.63 16.24
C LEU A 317 -19.62 18.98 16.79
N GLY A 318 -20.69 19.55 16.24
CA GLY A 318 -21.24 20.82 16.70
C GLY A 318 -20.54 22.06 16.13
N MET A 319 -19.62 21.92 15.17
CA MET A 319 -18.98 23.07 14.53
C MET A 319 -20.00 23.88 13.72
N SER A 320 -19.82 25.20 13.65
CA SER A 320 -20.55 26.04 12.69
C SER A 320 -20.23 25.63 11.25
N THR A 321 -21.12 25.97 10.29
CA THR A 321 -20.94 25.62 8.87
C THR A 321 -19.61 26.11 8.35
N THR A 322 -19.22 27.34 8.70
CA THR A 322 -17.94 27.94 8.31
C THR A 322 -16.74 27.18 8.87
N ARG A 323 -16.78 26.77 10.15
CA ARG A 323 -15.68 26.00 10.78
C ARG A 323 -15.57 24.59 10.20
N ALA A 324 -16.69 23.92 9.96
CA ALA A 324 -16.72 22.61 9.33
C ALA A 324 -16.19 22.65 7.89
N ALA A 325 -16.60 23.66 7.10
CA ALA A 325 -16.08 23.85 5.75
C ALA A 325 -14.57 24.15 5.76
N TYR A 326 -14.09 24.93 6.74
CA TYR A 326 -12.65 25.17 6.92
C TYR A 326 -11.88 23.89 7.26
N LEU A 327 -12.41 23.04 8.14
CA LEU A 327 -11.85 21.73 8.44
C LEU A 327 -11.74 20.85 7.18
N GLY A 328 -12.77 20.82 6.33
CA GLY A 328 -12.72 20.12 5.05
C GLY A 328 -11.62 20.64 4.12
N ARG A 329 -11.48 21.96 3.97
CA ARG A 329 -10.40 22.55 3.17
C ARG A 329 -9.01 22.22 3.72
N LEU A 330 -8.86 22.06 5.03
CA LEU A 330 -7.61 21.60 5.63
C LEU A 330 -7.35 20.13 5.28
N ALA A 331 -8.36 19.26 5.34
CA ALA A 331 -8.23 17.86 4.96
C ALA A 331 -7.82 17.71 3.49
N VAL A 332 -8.52 18.38 2.55
CA VAL A 332 -8.19 18.34 1.11
C VAL A 332 -6.75 18.79 0.86
N ARG A 333 -6.35 19.94 1.41
CA ARG A 333 -4.98 20.47 1.22
C ARG A 333 -3.93 19.54 1.82
N TYR A 334 -4.17 19.02 3.01
CA TYR A 334 -3.22 18.12 3.66
C TYR A 334 -3.07 16.83 2.88
N VAL A 335 -4.17 16.17 2.54
CA VAL A 335 -4.19 14.90 1.80
C VAL A 335 -3.55 15.06 0.43
N ARG A 336 -3.87 16.10 -0.34
CA ARG A 336 -3.22 16.35 -1.65
C ARG A 336 -1.70 16.56 -1.55
N GLY A 337 -1.23 17.17 -0.46
CA GLY A 337 0.19 17.48 -0.28
C GLY A 337 1.03 16.35 0.32
N HIS A 338 0.41 15.39 1.03
CA HIS A 338 1.14 14.43 1.87
C HIS A 338 0.70 12.97 1.68
N ALA A 339 -0.42 12.69 1.01
CA ALA A 339 -0.82 11.32 0.78
C ALA A 339 0.15 10.61 -0.19
N PRO A 340 0.33 9.28 -0.07
CA PRO A 340 1.18 8.53 -0.97
C PRO A 340 0.75 8.67 -2.44
N ALA A 341 1.67 8.38 -3.37
CA ALA A 341 1.32 8.32 -4.79
C ALA A 341 0.18 7.29 -5.01
N GLY A 342 -0.80 7.65 -5.85
CA GLY A 342 -1.98 6.81 -6.09
C GLY A 342 -3.14 7.01 -5.11
N TYR A 343 -2.97 7.79 -4.05
CA TYR A 343 -4.04 8.09 -3.08
C TYR A 343 -4.87 9.33 -3.45
N TRP A 344 -4.64 9.91 -4.63
CA TRP A 344 -5.42 11.02 -5.17
C TRP A 344 -5.52 10.94 -6.69
N ASN A 345 -6.72 11.17 -7.24
CA ASN A 345 -6.95 11.23 -8.68
C ASN A 345 -7.47 12.63 -9.05
N PHE A 346 -6.66 13.45 -9.71
CA PHE A 346 -7.02 14.84 -10.02
C PHE A 346 -8.16 14.97 -11.05
N THR A 347 -8.40 13.95 -11.87
CA THR A 347 -9.48 13.98 -12.88
C THR A 347 -10.85 13.66 -12.27
N SER A 348 -10.88 12.66 -11.39
CA SER A 348 -12.11 12.13 -10.78
C SER A 348 -12.45 12.83 -9.46
N CYS A 349 -11.45 13.22 -8.68
CA CYS A 349 -11.58 13.88 -7.37
C CYS A 349 -11.43 15.39 -7.48
N ARG A 350 -12.47 16.03 -8.01
CA ARG A 350 -12.63 17.47 -8.14
C ARG A 350 -14.12 17.82 -8.10
N ASP A 351 -14.44 19.08 -7.85
CA ASP A 351 -15.83 19.55 -7.91
C ASP A 351 -16.41 19.27 -9.32
N GLY A 352 -17.60 18.67 -9.37
CA GLY A 352 -18.24 18.16 -10.60
C GLY A 352 -17.60 16.92 -11.21
N GLY A 353 -16.59 16.33 -10.54
CA GLY A 353 -15.93 15.11 -10.95
C GLY A 353 -16.78 13.86 -10.70
N ARG A 354 -16.35 12.72 -11.25
CA ARG A 354 -17.05 11.43 -11.08
C ARG A 354 -17.21 11.01 -9.61
N TRP A 355 -16.33 11.49 -8.73
CA TRP A 355 -16.34 11.15 -7.30
C TRP A 355 -16.79 12.31 -6.41
N ASP A 356 -17.45 13.32 -6.96
CA ASP A 356 -18.08 14.38 -6.18
C ASP A 356 -19.39 13.85 -5.57
N ILE A 357 -19.45 13.77 -4.24
CA ILE A 357 -20.60 13.28 -3.47
C ILE A 357 -21.70 14.34 -3.40
N ASP A 358 -21.37 15.62 -3.48
CA ASP A 358 -22.33 16.73 -3.38
C ASP A 358 -22.01 17.82 -4.41
N PRO A 359 -22.38 17.61 -5.70
CA PRO A 359 -22.10 18.57 -6.77
C PRO A 359 -22.71 19.97 -6.56
N ALA A 360 -23.68 20.10 -5.65
CA ALA A 360 -24.27 21.39 -5.31
C ALA A 360 -23.39 22.19 -4.33
N ARG A 361 -22.36 21.59 -3.74
CA ARG A 361 -21.50 22.21 -2.72
C ARG A 361 -20.02 21.98 -3.03
N PRO A 362 -19.36 22.95 -3.69
CA PRO A 362 -17.93 22.90 -3.93
C PRO A 362 -17.15 22.68 -2.63
N ASN A 363 -16.42 21.57 -2.54
CA ASN A 363 -15.70 21.16 -1.34
C ASN A 363 -14.34 20.53 -1.65
N LEU A 364 -14.00 20.33 -2.93
CA LEU A 364 -12.75 19.75 -3.41
C LEU A 364 -11.80 20.76 -4.07
N GLY A 365 -12.27 21.95 -4.47
CA GLY A 365 -11.49 23.15 -4.84
C GLY A 365 -10.11 22.94 -5.44
#